data_AF-A0A7G1ICR4-F1
#
_entry.id   AF-A0A7G1ICR4-F1
#
_cell.length_a   1.000
_cell.length_b   1.000
_cell.length_c   1.000
_cell.angle_alpha   90.00
_cell.angle_beta   90.00
_cell.angle_gamma   90.00
#
_symmetry.space_group_name_H-M   'P 1'
#
loop_
_entity.id
_entity.type
_entity.pdbx_description
1 polymer ?
#
loop_
_entity_poly.entity_id
_entity_poly.type
_entity_poly.pdbx_seq_one_letter_code
_entity_poly.pdbx_strand_id
1 'polypeptide(L)'
;MPQNVAGLVAALGGRQAAADRLDRFLTELNAGPNRPFMWAGNEPDFGVPWLYNYIGQPWKTQETVNRVRSELFGPRPDGEPGNDDLGAQSSWYVWAALGLFPSTPGTPILTVNTPLFDRAQLSIPGGKTIRISAPGASGRNGLKYINGLSVDARAIDQTFLPESFIRTGGDVTFSLSTIPNMVWGTAESAAPPSFGAAAPPSQQRS
;
A
#
# COMPACT_ATOMS: atom_id res chain seq x y z
N MET A 1 -10.17 -0.92 -12.04
CA MET A 1 -11.32 -1.46 -11.28
C MET A 1 -11.02 -1.48 -9.78
N PRO A 2 -10.73 -0.32 -9.15
CA PRO A 2 -10.32 -0.27 -7.75
C PRO A 2 -11.40 -0.78 -6.77
N GLN A 3 -12.67 -0.77 -7.19
CA GLN A 3 -13.81 -1.24 -6.40
C GLN A 3 -13.97 -2.77 -6.38
N ASN A 4 -13.42 -3.50 -7.35
CA ASN A 4 -13.56 -4.96 -7.46
C ASN A 4 -12.29 -5.62 -8.02
N VAL A 5 -11.20 -5.54 -7.26
CA VAL A 5 -9.92 -6.15 -7.65
C VAL A 5 -10.04 -7.68 -7.67
N ALA A 6 -10.77 -8.28 -6.73
CA ALA A 6 -10.99 -9.73 -6.71
C ALA A 6 -11.64 -10.26 -8.01
N GLY A 7 -12.68 -9.59 -8.51
CA GLY A 7 -13.33 -9.94 -9.76
C GLY A 7 -12.42 -9.78 -10.98
N LEU A 8 -11.60 -8.72 -11.00
CA LEU A 8 -10.57 -8.55 -12.03
C LEU A 8 -9.55 -9.71 -11.98
N VAL A 9 -9.03 -10.05 -10.80
CA VAL A 9 -8.07 -11.15 -10.62
C VAL A 9 -8.66 -12.48 -11.09
N ALA A 10 -9.93 -12.76 -10.78
CA ALA A 10 -10.62 -13.95 -11.28
C ALA A 10 -10.70 -13.96 -12.82
N ALA A 11 -11.10 -12.84 -13.44
CA ALA A 11 -11.17 -12.72 -14.90
C ALA A 11 -9.80 -12.84 -15.60
N LEU A 12 -8.71 -12.48 -14.91
CA LEU A 12 -7.34 -12.62 -15.42
C LEU A 12 -6.78 -14.04 -15.33
N GLY A 13 -7.51 -14.97 -14.69
CA GLY A 13 -7.06 -16.37 -14.49
C GLY A 13 -6.51 -16.65 -13.08
N GLY A 14 -6.83 -15.82 -12.09
CA GLY A 14 -6.42 -16.00 -10.70
C GLY A 14 -5.15 -15.24 -10.31
N ARG A 15 -4.73 -15.40 -9.05
CA ARG A 15 -3.65 -14.62 -8.42
C ARG A 15 -2.32 -14.71 -9.16
N GLN A 16 -1.93 -15.90 -9.61
CA GLN A 16 -0.65 -16.08 -10.30
C GLN A 16 -0.65 -15.39 -11.67
N ALA A 17 -1.70 -15.58 -12.47
CA ALA A 17 -1.81 -14.93 -13.77
C ALA A 17 -1.87 -13.39 -13.65
N ALA A 18 -2.50 -12.88 -12.60
CA ALA A 18 -2.46 -11.45 -12.27
C ALA A 18 -1.05 -11.00 -11.87
N ALA A 19 -0.34 -11.78 -11.05
CA ALA A 19 1.04 -11.49 -10.66
C ALA A 19 1.98 -11.42 -11.87
N ASP A 20 1.93 -12.39 -12.78
CA ASP A 20 2.79 -12.42 -13.96
C ASP A 20 2.54 -11.22 -14.90
N ARG A 21 1.31 -10.70 -14.93
CA ARG A 21 0.98 -9.47 -15.66
C ARG A 21 1.54 -8.24 -14.96
N LEU A 22 1.39 -8.14 -13.63
CA LEU A 22 1.93 -7.04 -12.85
C LEU A 22 3.46 -6.99 -12.89
N ASP A 23 4.12 -8.15 -12.75
CA ASP A 23 5.59 -8.27 -12.79
C ASP A 23 6.15 -7.71 -14.11
N ARG A 24 5.50 -8.04 -15.23
CA ARG A 24 5.86 -7.47 -16.55
C ARG A 24 5.57 -5.97 -16.62
N PHE A 25 4.38 -5.54 -16.19
CA PHE A 25 3.96 -4.14 -16.27
C PHE A 25 4.85 -3.20 -15.43
N LEU A 26 5.34 -3.67 -14.28
CA LEU A 26 6.14 -2.91 -13.31
C LEU A 26 7.66 -3.06 -13.51
N THR A 27 8.08 -3.61 -14.65
CA THR A 27 9.51 -3.69 -15.02
C THR A 27 10.08 -2.28 -15.23
N GLU A 28 9.39 -1.43 -16.01
CA GLU A 28 9.69 0.00 -16.19
C GLU A 28 8.63 0.82 -15.44
N LEU A 29 9.03 1.74 -14.55
CA LEU A 29 8.11 2.41 -13.62
C LEU A 29 7.50 3.72 -14.15
N ASN A 30 8.16 4.38 -15.10
CA ASN A 30 7.71 5.67 -15.63
C ASN A 30 7.93 5.75 -17.15
N ALA A 31 7.39 4.76 -17.88
CA ALA A 31 7.64 4.59 -19.30
C ALA A 31 6.94 5.62 -20.20
N GLY A 32 6.01 6.40 -19.65
CA GLY A 32 5.20 7.35 -20.41
C GLY A 32 4.11 6.68 -21.26
N PRO A 33 3.48 7.43 -22.18
CA PRO A 33 2.37 6.92 -22.99
C PRO A 33 2.83 5.88 -24.02
N ASN A 34 1.90 5.03 -24.46
CA ASN A 34 2.06 4.07 -25.56
C ASN A 34 3.12 2.97 -25.33
N ARG A 35 3.53 2.77 -24.08
CA ARG A 35 4.39 1.67 -23.65
C ARG A 35 3.59 0.69 -22.80
N PRO A 36 3.84 -0.63 -22.88
CA PRO A 36 3.11 -1.63 -22.10
C PRO A 36 3.63 -1.74 -20.65
N PHE A 37 4.01 -0.61 -20.04
CA PHE A 37 4.61 -0.52 -18.72
C PHE A 37 3.99 0.64 -17.92
N MET A 38 4.26 0.67 -16.63
CA MET A 38 3.74 1.69 -15.73
C MET A 38 4.16 3.11 -16.15
N TRP A 39 3.22 4.04 -16.06
CA TRP A 39 3.45 5.47 -16.13
C TRP A 39 3.15 6.10 -14.76
N ALA A 40 4.10 6.02 -13.83
CA ALA A 40 3.96 6.58 -12.48
C ALA A 40 3.66 8.09 -12.44
N GLY A 41 4.06 8.82 -13.48
CA GLY A 41 3.73 10.23 -13.67
C GLY A 41 2.26 10.53 -13.99
N ASN A 42 1.38 9.52 -14.04
CA ASN A 42 -0.01 9.64 -14.48
C ASN A 42 -0.96 8.93 -13.49
N GLU A 43 -2.06 9.58 -13.13
CA GLU A 43 -2.95 9.19 -12.03
C GLU A 43 -3.63 7.82 -12.17
N PRO A 44 -3.99 7.33 -13.38
CA PRO A 44 -4.56 5.99 -13.55
C PRO A 44 -3.71 4.86 -12.96
N ASP A 45 -2.39 5.07 -12.86
CA ASP A 45 -1.43 4.06 -12.42
C ASP A 45 -1.07 4.15 -10.93
N PHE A 46 -1.55 5.17 -10.20
CA PHE A 46 -1.23 5.40 -8.79
C PHE A 46 -1.48 4.18 -7.89
N GLY A 47 -2.58 3.47 -8.15
CA GLY A 47 -2.97 2.28 -7.37
C GLY A 47 -2.30 0.98 -7.82
N VAL A 48 -1.58 0.95 -8.94
CA VAL A 48 -1.07 -0.30 -9.53
C VAL A 48 -0.09 -1.05 -8.62
N PRO A 49 0.91 -0.40 -7.99
CA PRO A 49 1.82 -1.11 -7.07
C PRO A 49 1.11 -1.82 -5.92
N TRP A 50 -0.04 -1.28 -5.50
CA TRP A 50 -0.82 -1.76 -4.36
C TRP A 50 -1.64 -3.01 -4.69
N LEU A 51 -1.79 -3.37 -5.97
CA LEU A 51 -2.52 -4.57 -6.38
C LEU A 51 -1.88 -5.86 -5.88
N TYR A 52 -0.58 -5.86 -5.61
CA TYR A 52 0.11 -7.01 -5.00
C TYR A 52 -0.44 -7.37 -3.61
N ASN A 53 -0.96 -6.41 -2.84
CA ASN A 53 -1.64 -6.67 -1.57
C ASN A 53 -2.92 -7.51 -1.75
N TYR A 54 -3.62 -7.34 -2.87
CA TYR A 54 -4.86 -8.07 -3.16
C TYR A 54 -4.62 -9.51 -3.63
N ILE A 55 -3.44 -9.80 -4.17
CA ILE A 55 -3.09 -11.12 -4.72
C ILE A 55 -2.15 -11.92 -3.82
N GLY A 56 -1.97 -11.49 -2.57
CA GLY A 56 -1.18 -12.22 -1.57
C GLY A 56 0.32 -12.17 -1.82
N GLN A 57 0.83 -11.09 -2.42
CA GLN A 57 2.28 -10.87 -2.61
C GLN A 57 2.72 -9.50 -2.05
N PRO A 58 2.38 -9.15 -0.80
CA PRO A 58 2.57 -7.79 -0.28
C PRO A 58 4.03 -7.31 -0.26
N TRP A 59 5.01 -8.21 -0.21
CA TRP A 59 6.43 -7.82 -0.35
C TRP A 59 6.73 -7.15 -1.69
N LYS A 60 6.00 -7.49 -2.76
CA LYS A 60 6.14 -6.82 -4.06
C LYS A 60 5.51 -5.44 -4.07
N THR A 61 4.43 -5.19 -3.32
CA THR A 61 3.93 -3.82 -3.07
C THR A 61 5.04 -2.99 -2.42
N GLN A 62 5.63 -3.53 -1.35
CA GLN A 62 6.65 -2.85 -0.56
C GLN A 62 7.89 -2.52 -1.40
N GLU A 63 8.36 -3.48 -2.20
CA GLU A 63 9.47 -3.29 -3.14
C GLU A 63 9.14 -2.25 -4.21
N THR A 64 8.01 -2.38 -4.89
CA THR A 64 7.63 -1.50 -6.01
C THR A 64 7.41 -0.07 -5.55
N VAL A 65 6.67 0.14 -4.45
CA VAL A 65 6.46 1.48 -3.88
C VAL A 65 7.79 2.08 -3.44
N ASN A 66 8.69 1.29 -2.86
CA ASN A 66 10.01 1.78 -2.50
C ASN A 66 10.84 2.18 -3.73
N ARG A 67 10.79 1.41 -4.82
CA ARG A 67 11.43 1.75 -6.10
C ARG A 67 10.88 3.06 -6.64
N VAL A 68 9.56 3.22 -6.76
CA VAL A 68 8.92 4.47 -7.22
C VAL A 68 9.40 5.67 -6.39
N ARG A 69 9.33 5.60 -5.05
CA ARG A 69 9.78 6.71 -4.18
C ARG A 69 11.27 7.04 -4.32
N SER A 70 12.13 6.06 -4.56
CA SER A 70 13.59 6.25 -4.55
C SER A 70 14.20 6.53 -5.92
N GLU A 71 13.57 6.05 -6.99
CA GLU A 71 14.01 6.24 -8.37
C GLU A 71 13.41 7.51 -8.99
N LEU A 72 12.17 7.87 -8.62
CA LEU A 72 11.39 8.87 -9.34
C LEU A 72 11.13 10.16 -8.56
N PHE A 73 11.29 10.16 -7.23
CA PHE A 73 11.09 11.35 -6.40
C PHE A 73 12.41 11.85 -5.83
N GLY A 74 12.55 13.18 -5.70
CA GLY A 74 13.70 13.79 -5.04
C GLY A 74 13.54 15.29 -4.78
N PRO A 75 14.33 15.89 -3.87
CA PRO A 75 14.26 17.31 -3.56
C PRO A 75 15.01 18.16 -4.60
N ARG A 76 14.60 18.06 -5.86
CA ARG A 76 15.20 18.74 -7.02
C ARG A 76 14.11 19.35 -7.90
N PRO A 77 14.40 20.38 -8.73
CA PRO A 77 13.40 20.98 -9.62
C PRO A 77 12.72 20.00 -10.58
N ASP A 78 13.39 18.89 -10.94
CA ASP A 78 12.91 17.78 -11.78
C ASP A 78 12.57 16.53 -10.95
N GLY A 79 12.27 16.72 -9.67
CA GLY A 79 12.18 15.67 -8.65
C GLY A 79 10.87 14.92 -8.57
N GLU A 80 10.05 14.93 -9.63
CA GLU A 80 8.77 14.25 -9.70
C GLU A 80 8.62 13.50 -11.03
N PRO A 81 7.91 12.35 -11.07
CA PRO A 81 7.79 11.55 -12.28
C PRO A 81 6.89 12.14 -13.37
N GLY A 82 6.14 13.20 -13.07
CA GLY A 82 5.16 13.82 -13.96
C GLY A 82 4.69 15.16 -13.41
N ASN A 83 3.54 15.63 -13.89
CA ASN A 83 2.91 16.81 -13.31
C ASN A 83 2.44 16.49 -11.89
N ASP A 84 2.45 17.49 -11.02
CA ASP A 84 1.93 17.32 -9.66
C ASP A 84 0.40 17.19 -9.63
N ASP A 85 -0.26 17.68 -10.69
CA ASP A 85 -1.72 17.68 -10.87
C ASP A 85 -2.48 18.17 -9.63
N LEU A 86 -2.09 19.37 -9.20
CA LEU A 86 -2.66 20.08 -8.04
C LEU A 86 -2.53 19.30 -6.73
N GLY A 87 -1.40 18.62 -6.54
CA GLY A 87 -1.07 17.86 -5.33
C GLY A 87 -1.43 16.39 -5.39
N ALA A 88 -1.99 15.88 -6.49
CA ALA A 88 -2.31 14.47 -6.64
C ALA A 88 -1.05 13.61 -6.51
N GLN A 89 0.01 13.96 -7.26
CA GLN A 89 1.29 13.25 -7.25
C GLN A 89 2.03 13.41 -5.91
N SER A 90 2.11 14.64 -5.39
CA SER A 90 2.68 14.90 -4.06
C SER A 90 1.96 14.12 -2.96
N SER A 91 0.63 14.02 -3.03
CA SER A 91 -0.14 13.24 -2.04
C SER A 91 0.17 11.75 -2.11
N TRP A 92 0.41 11.21 -3.32
CA TRP A 92 0.82 9.82 -3.48
C TRP A 92 2.12 9.55 -2.72
N TYR A 93 3.11 10.44 -2.85
CA TYR A 93 4.37 10.32 -2.12
C TYR A 93 4.16 10.35 -0.60
N VAL A 94 3.34 11.29 -0.10
CA VAL A 94 3.04 11.41 1.34
C VAL A 94 2.40 10.12 1.86
N TRP A 95 1.37 9.61 1.18
CA TRP A 95 0.72 8.34 1.52
C TRP A 95 1.73 7.18 1.55
N ALA A 96 2.48 7.02 0.46
CA ALA A 96 3.50 5.98 0.34
C ALA A 96 4.60 6.10 1.40
N ALA A 97 4.97 7.31 1.84
CA ALA A 97 5.94 7.56 2.90
C ALA A 97 5.39 7.23 4.30
N LEU A 98 4.09 7.44 4.53
CA LEU A 98 3.41 7.02 5.76
C LEU A 98 3.27 5.50 5.87
N GLY A 99 3.42 4.75 4.77
CA GLY A 99 3.19 3.31 4.77
C GLY A 99 1.74 2.93 4.44
N LEU A 100 0.93 3.86 3.91
CA LEU A 100 -0.52 3.71 3.75
C LEU A 100 -0.98 4.20 2.37
N PHE A 101 -2.08 3.69 1.83
CA PHE A 101 -2.70 4.26 0.62
C PHE A 101 -4.19 3.96 0.53
N PRO A 102 -5.02 4.96 0.14
CA PRO A 102 -6.45 4.79 -0.09
C PRO A 102 -6.73 4.14 -1.46
N SER A 103 -6.45 2.84 -1.60
CA SER A 103 -6.55 2.09 -2.87
C SER A 103 -7.93 2.11 -3.52
N THR A 104 -9.00 2.29 -2.74
CA THR A 104 -10.38 2.37 -3.24
C THR A 104 -11.03 3.64 -2.70
N PRO A 105 -10.91 4.77 -3.42
CA PRO A 105 -11.57 6.02 -3.06
C PRO A 105 -13.08 5.84 -2.83
N GLY A 106 -13.62 6.51 -1.81
CA GLY A 106 -15.02 6.34 -1.38
C GLY A 106 -15.23 5.25 -0.33
N THR A 107 -14.21 4.47 0.00
CA THR A 107 -14.21 3.52 1.13
C THR A 107 -13.30 4.01 2.26
N PRO A 108 -13.48 3.53 3.51
CA PRO A 108 -12.58 3.87 4.62
C PRO A 108 -11.31 3.02 4.67
N ILE A 109 -11.01 2.25 3.61
CA ILE A 109 -9.91 1.28 3.59
C ILE A 109 -8.59 1.97 3.30
N LEU A 110 -7.60 1.74 4.16
CA LEU A 110 -6.21 2.10 3.93
C LEU A 110 -5.40 0.82 3.81
N THR A 111 -4.82 0.57 2.63
CA THR A 111 -3.89 -0.54 2.40
C THR A 111 -2.49 -0.16 2.86
N VAL A 112 -1.64 -1.15 3.15
CA VAL A 112 -0.32 -0.90 3.78
C VAL A 112 0.88 -1.23 2.88
N ASN A 113 1.94 -0.43 3.02
CA ASN A 113 3.29 -0.69 2.52
C ASN A 113 4.31 -0.33 3.61
N THR A 114 5.60 -0.52 3.33
CA THR A 114 6.65 -0.20 4.29
C THR A 114 6.78 1.33 4.50
N PRO A 115 6.60 1.83 5.74
CA PRO A 115 6.78 3.24 6.05
C PRO A 115 8.20 3.74 5.76
N LEU A 116 8.37 5.04 5.52
CA LEU A 116 9.68 5.68 5.34
C LEU A 116 10.28 6.18 6.66
N PHE A 117 9.43 6.50 7.64
CA PHE A 117 9.83 7.13 8.89
C PHE A 117 9.65 6.17 10.07
N ASP A 118 10.55 6.26 11.05
CA ASP A 118 10.43 5.50 12.30
C ASP A 118 9.15 5.81 13.06
N ARG A 119 8.68 7.06 12.95
CA ARG A 119 7.44 7.54 13.56
C ARG A 119 6.77 8.57 12.66
N ALA A 120 5.45 8.50 12.58
CA ALA A 120 4.61 9.55 12.01
C ALA A 120 3.34 9.72 12.83
N GLN A 121 2.77 10.92 12.83
CA GLN A 121 1.48 11.20 13.48
C GLN A 121 0.59 12.01 12.55
N LEU A 122 -0.67 11.60 12.44
CA LEU A 122 -1.69 12.31 11.70
C LEU A 122 -2.77 12.75 12.67
N SER A 123 -2.97 14.06 12.78
CA SER A 123 -4.16 14.63 13.42
C SER A 123 -5.35 14.48 12.49
N ILE A 124 -6.42 13.83 12.96
CA ILE A 124 -7.67 13.62 12.22
C ILE A 124 -8.82 14.34 12.95
N PRO A 125 -9.98 14.58 12.27
CA PRO A 125 -11.10 15.29 12.88
C PRO A 125 -11.56 14.70 14.23
N GLY A 126 -12.13 15.57 15.07
CA GLY A 126 -12.60 15.19 16.41
C GLY A 126 -11.49 15.04 17.45
N GLY A 127 -10.33 15.68 17.24
CA GLY A 127 -9.21 15.69 18.18
C GLY A 127 -8.49 14.34 18.30
N LYS A 128 -8.67 13.45 17.32
CA LYS A 128 -8.10 12.10 17.31
C LYS A 128 -6.75 12.10 16.58
N THR A 129 -5.99 11.03 16.77
CA THR A 129 -4.66 10.89 16.17
C THR A 129 -4.43 9.47 15.70
N ILE A 130 -3.88 9.32 14.50
CA ILE A 130 -3.25 8.08 14.05
C ILE A 130 -1.76 8.20 14.33
N ARG A 131 -1.17 7.26 15.06
CA ARG A 131 0.28 7.19 15.30
C ARG A 131 0.84 5.97 14.61
N ILE A 132 1.85 6.18 13.80
CA ILE A 132 2.55 5.13 13.07
C ILE A 132 3.92 4.97 13.72
N SER A 133 4.29 3.74 14.04
CA SER A 133 5.58 3.36 14.61
C SER A 133 6.19 2.26 13.74
N ALA A 134 7.39 2.49 13.22
CA ALA A 134 8.12 1.54 12.38
C ALA A 134 9.63 1.62 12.68
N PRO A 135 10.08 1.18 13.88
CA PRO A 135 11.46 1.38 14.31
C PRO A 135 12.48 0.89 13.28
N GLY A 136 13.41 1.78 12.90
CA GLY A 136 14.46 1.51 11.92
C GLY A 136 14.08 1.72 10.45
N ALA A 137 12.84 2.13 10.13
CA ALA A 137 12.41 2.47 8.77
C ALA A 137 13.26 3.58 8.11
N SER A 138 13.65 4.59 8.91
CA SER A 138 14.49 5.71 8.46
C SER A 138 15.99 5.40 8.47
N GLY A 139 16.38 4.23 8.99
CA GLY A 139 17.77 3.82 9.11
C GLY A 139 18.39 3.39 7.78
N ARG A 140 19.72 3.46 7.70
CA ARG A 140 20.49 2.96 6.54
C ARG A 140 20.51 1.42 6.45
N ASN A 141 19.87 0.73 7.39
CA ASN A 141 19.91 -0.72 7.56
C ASN A 141 19.03 -1.47 6.55
N GLY A 142 18.33 -0.76 5.65
CA GLY A 142 17.59 -1.39 4.55
C GLY A 142 16.36 -2.18 4.98
N LEU A 143 15.72 -1.80 6.09
CA LEU A 143 14.46 -2.39 6.56
C LEU A 143 13.31 -1.99 5.64
N LYS A 144 13.19 -2.70 4.52
CA LYS A 144 12.27 -2.38 3.42
C LYS A 144 11.03 -3.28 3.40
N TYR A 145 10.98 -4.31 4.25
CA TYR A 145 9.88 -5.27 4.24
C TYR A 145 9.14 -5.32 5.57
N ILE A 146 7.81 -5.43 5.51
CA ILE A 146 6.96 -5.69 6.66
C ILE A 146 7.12 -7.15 7.06
N ASN A 147 7.47 -7.38 8.33
CA ASN A 147 7.51 -8.69 8.96
C ASN A 147 6.29 -8.94 9.86
N GLY A 148 5.56 -7.88 10.23
CA GLY A 148 4.31 -7.96 10.97
C GLY A 148 3.70 -6.58 11.19
N LEU A 149 2.41 -6.56 11.50
CA LEU A 149 1.63 -5.35 11.71
C LEU A 149 0.73 -5.53 12.94
N SER A 150 0.59 -4.48 13.74
CA SER A 150 -0.40 -4.44 14.81
C SER A 150 -1.15 -3.11 14.84
N VAL A 151 -2.41 -3.19 15.25
CA VAL A 151 -3.31 -2.04 15.47
C VAL A 151 -3.75 -2.09 16.92
N ASP A 152 -3.49 -1.01 17.66
CA ASP A 152 -3.75 -0.91 19.11
C ASP A 152 -3.21 -2.14 19.86
N ALA A 153 -1.94 -2.49 19.60
CA ALA A 153 -1.22 -3.64 20.13
C ALA A 153 -1.77 -5.03 19.76
N ARG A 154 -2.81 -5.13 18.92
CA ARG A 154 -3.32 -6.40 18.40
C ARG A 154 -2.71 -6.72 17.06
N ALA A 155 -2.04 -7.86 16.95
CA ALA A 155 -1.47 -8.32 15.69
C ALA A 155 -2.57 -8.54 14.65
N ILE A 156 -2.30 -8.10 13.43
CA ILE A 156 -3.14 -8.32 12.26
C ILE A 156 -2.29 -8.87 11.11
N ASP A 157 -2.88 -9.78 10.35
CA ASP A 157 -2.24 -10.34 9.15
C ASP A 157 -2.80 -9.72 7.87
N GLN A 158 -3.73 -8.78 7.99
CA GLN A 158 -4.32 -8.04 6.88
C GLN A 158 -3.33 -7.02 6.29
N THR A 159 -3.35 -6.90 4.96
CA THR A 159 -2.60 -5.87 4.21
C THR A 159 -3.33 -4.52 4.15
N PHE A 160 -4.27 -4.31 5.07
CA PHE A 160 -5.07 -3.11 5.21
C PHE A 160 -5.45 -2.88 6.67
N LEU A 161 -5.68 -1.62 7.04
CA LEU A 161 -6.13 -1.25 8.38
C LEU A 161 -7.63 -1.50 8.55
N PRO A 162 -8.12 -1.75 9.79
CA PRO A 162 -9.54 -1.86 10.07
C PRO A 162 -10.32 -0.63 9.59
N GLU A 163 -11.52 -0.83 9.03
CA GLU A 163 -12.35 0.26 8.48
C GLU A 163 -12.71 1.37 9.48
N SER A 164 -12.75 1.05 10.77
CA SER A 164 -13.00 2.04 11.81
C SER A 164 -11.82 2.98 12.03
N PHE A 165 -10.60 2.59 11.63
CA PHE A 165 -9.36 3.21 12.07
C PHE A 165 -9.23 4.68 11.63
N ILE A 166 -9.67 5.01 10.41
CA ILE A 166 -9.67 6.40 9.92
C ILE A 166 -10.63 7.31 10.72
N ARG A 167 -11.61 6.74 11.42
CA ARG A 167 -12.56 7.47 12.28
C ARG A 167 -12.14 7.47 13.75
N THR A 168 -11.48 6.42 14.22
CA THR A 168 -11.13 6.27 15.64
C THR A 168 -9.76 6.83 15.96
N GLY A 169 -8.83 6.86 14.99
CA GLY A 169 -7.41 6.95 15.28
C GLY A 169 -6.91 5.68 15.97
N GLY A 170 -5.73 5.78 16.58
CA GLY A 170 -5.08 4.68 17.30
C GLY A 170 -3.61 4.55 16.93
N ASP A 171 -3.00 3.44 17.35
CA ASP A 171 -1.58 3.17 17.12
C ASP A 171 -1.41 2.02 16.09
N VAL A 172 -0.65 2.28 15.03
CA VAL A 172 -0.22 1.28 14.04
C VAL A 172 1.27 1.01 14.24
N THR A 173 1.63 -0.23 14.53
CA THR A 173 3.03 -0.62 14.72
C THR A 173 3.46 -1.63 13.67
N PHE A 174 4.49 -1.28 12.91
CA PHE A 174 5.13 -2.12 11.92
C PHE A 174 6.38 -2.76 12.54
N SER A 175 6.49 -4.08 12.38
CA SER A 175 7.75 -4.80 12.53
C SER A 175 8.37 -4.95 11.15
N LEU A 176 9.65 -4.59 11.00
CA LEU A 176 10.32 -4.54 9.71
C LEU A 176 11.48 -5.54 9.62
N SER A 177 11.84 -5.89 8.38
CA SER A 177 12.90 -6.83 8.01
C SER A 177 13.66 -6.35 6.77
N THR A 178 14.91 -6.80 6.64
CA THR A 178 15.71 -6.64 5.42
C THR A 178 15.39 -7.67 4.35
N ILE A 179 14.73 -8.78 4.74
CA ILE A 179 14.36 -9.89 3.87
C ILE A 179 12.83 -9.92 3.75
N PRO A 180 12.27 -10.13 2.54
CA PRO A 180 10.84 -10.32 2.33
C PRO A 180 10.26 -11.40 3.25
N ASN A 181 9.19 -11.06 3.97
CA ASN A 181 8.37 -12.08 4.63
C ASN A 181 7.37 -12.63 3.59
N MET A 182 7.66 -13.83 3.10
CA MET A 182 6.84 -14.53 2.08
C MET A 182 5.60 -15.23 2.67
N VAL A 183 5.27 -14.99 3.95
CA VAL A 183 4.15 -15.62 4.67
C VAL A 183 3.15 -14.56 5.15
N TRP A 184 3.61 -13.47 5.75
CA TRP A 184 2.72 -12.42 6.26
C TRP A 184 1.91 -11.78 5.12
N GLY A 185 0.61 -11.60 5.33
CA GLY A 185 -0.28 -10.94 4.36
C GLY A 185 -0.56 -11.72 3.07
N THR A 186 -0.28 -13.03 3.03
CA THR A 186 -0.46 -13.86 1.82
C THR A 186 -1.83 -14.52 1.70
N ALA A 187 -2.49 -14.77 2.84
CA ALA A 187 -3.77 -15.47 2.89
C ALA A 187 -4.87 -14.73 2.12
N GLU A 188 -5.91 -15.45 1.69
CA GLU A 188 -7.04 -14.81 1.00
C GLU A 188 -7.77 -13.80 1.87
N SER A 189 -7.95 -14.12 3.15
CA SER A 189 -8.56 -13.25 4.17
C SER A 189 -7.70 -12.04 4.56
N ALA A 190 -6.42 -12.00 4.13
CA ALA A 190 -5.53 -10.89 4.37
C ALA A 190 -5.57 -9.81 3.27
N ALA A 191 -6.18 -10.12 2.12
CA ALA A 191 -6.34 -9.18 1.02
C ALA A 191 -7.34 -8.07 1.39
N PRO A 192 -7.16 -6.83 0.89
CA PRO A 192 -8.14 -5.78 1.10
C PRO A 192 -9.49 -6.14 0.47
N PRO A 193 -10.61 -5.64 1.03
CA PRO A 193 -11.93 -6.00 0.55
C PRO A 193 -12.14 -5.56 -0.90
N SER A 194 -12.96 -6.34 -1.62
CA SER A 194 -13.42 -6.06 -2.98
C SER A 194 -14.93 -6.23 -3.03
N PHE A 195 -15.62 -5.40 -3.82
CA PHE A 195 -17.06 -5.51 -4.01
C PHE A 195 -17.44 -6.89 -4.56
N GLY A 196 -18.41 -7.56 -3.92
CA GLY A 196 -18.89 -8.88 -4.33
C GLY A 196 -18.01 -10.05 -3.88
N ALA A 197 -16.86 -9.81 -3.23
CA ALA A 197 -16.16 -10.84 -2.49
C ALA A 197 -16.85 -11.05 -1.13
N ALA A 198 -16.91 -12.29 -0.64
CA ALA A 198 -17.44 -12.57 0.69
C ALA A 198 -16.67 -11.74 1.73
N ALA A 199 -17.37 -10.97 2.57
CA ALA A 199 -16.73 -10.18 3.62
C ALA A 199 -16.02 -11.11 4.62
N PRO A 200 -14.82 -10.76 5.13
CA PRO A 200 -14.25 -11.46 6.27
C PRO A 200 -15.22 -11.36 7.45
N PRO A 201 -15.38 -12.43 8.26
CA PRO A 201 -16.35 -12.44 9.34
C PRO A 201 -16.07 -11.29 10.30
N SER A 202 -17.10 -10.47 10.57
CA SER A 202 -17.05 -9.45 11.59
C SER A 202 -16.76 -10.10 12.94
N GLN A 203 -15.75 -9.61 13.66
CA GLN A 203 -15.62 -9.92 15.08
C GLN A 203 -16.88 -9.35 15.76
N GLN A 204 -17.82 -10.24 16.09
CA GLN A 204 -18.95 -9.94 16.94
C GLN A 204 -18.40 -9.36 18.24
N ARG A 205 -18.79 -8.10 18.52
CA ARG A 205 -18.57 -7.50 19.84
C ARG A 205 -19.46 -8.25 20.83
N SER A 206 -18.84 -8.92 21.80
CA SER A 206 -19.44 -9.29 23.08
C SER A 206 -19.63 -8.05 23.95
#